data_AF-A0A673H8E1-F1
#
_entry.id   AF-A0A673H8E1-F1
#
_cell.length_a   1.000
_cell.length_b   1.000
_cell.length_c   1.000
_cell.angle_alpha   90.00
_cell.angle_beta   90.00
_cell.angle_gamma   90.00
#
_symmetry.space_group_name_H-M   'P 1'
#
loop_
_entity.id
_entity.type
_entity.pdbx_description
1 polymer ?
#
loop_
_entity_poly.entity_id
_entity_poly.type
_entity_poly.pdbx_seq_one_letter_code
_entity_poly.pdbx_strand_id
1 'polypeptide(L)'
;MLQKSRLQHSHSYKLRDRMKNQISRVLQVLQEMHQKREEKKLNLGKLSEAINMLEQKKLHMCKSYEAAMQERTQWWESYKVCQLVEKEQELCIFYEKLNVLVKMIEDSNLKIQNMEDEISNLKIEQKDQERQNNLLMKQFSSKRALEEESILLRIQLSEMKDRLTELEKAFVNQTRARKLSGKDPSPEELIKKIEQLEVHLADKEIQLLEMELVYEQVTRLSQRFQIKAENGKEDTLHLAKKVNELQAQIREHTCKMIAVVAELSMRQAKCMTLQQEMTDKELQLDCQRRVEQGMPPSDSIEDEWLRCLQDQHRRQADAEKKARLAEEDEFPNGVYTTAELRPNAYIPIDDPLPVPKHYGALAPFKPTEPGANIRHIRKPKYKPIEI
;
A
#
# COMPACT_ATOMS: atom_id res chain seq x y z
N MET A 1 54.18 -127.50 -18.38
CA MET A 1 53.06 -126.83 -19.09
C MET A 1 51.80 -126.68 -18.24
N LEU A 2 51.32 -127.72 -17.55
CA LEU A 2 50.10 -127.68 -16.72
C LEU A 2 50.13 -126.70 -15.52
N GLN A 3 51.27 -126.55 -14.85
CA GLN A 3 51.41 -125.68 -13.66
C GLN A 3 51.32 -124.17 -14.00
N LYS A 4 51.85 -123.76 -15.16
CA LYS A 4 51.78 -122.38 -15.65
C LYS A 4 50.35 -121.96 -16.00
N SER A 5 49.59 -122.87 -16.62
CA SER A 5 48.17 -122.67 -16.91
C SER A 5 47.34 -122.57 -15.62
N ARG A 6 47.58 -123.43 -14.62
CA ARG A 6 46.92 -123.33 -13.30
C ARG A 6 47.20 -122.00 -12.58
N LEU A 7 48.43 -121.49 -12.64
CA LEU A 7 48.78 -120.19 -12.05
C LEU A 7 48.13 -119.02 -12.79
N GLN A 8 48.09 -119.05 -14.13
CA GLN A 8 47.37 -118.05 -14.93
C GLN A 8 45.86 -118.06 -14.64
N HIS A 9 45.26 -119.24 -14.48
CA HIS A 9 43.86 -119.38 -14.12
C HIS A 9 43.59 -118.85 -12.70
N SER A 10 44.43 -119.20 -11.71
CA SER A 10 44.36 -118.65 -10.34
C SER A 10 44.52 -117.13 -10.32
N HIS A 11 45.44 -116.58 -11.11
CA HIS A 11 45.65 -115.15 -11.24
C HIS A 11 44.44 -114.45 -11.89
N SER A 12 43.84 -115.05 -12.92
CA SER A 12 42.62 -114.55 -13.55
C SER A 12 41.42 -114.55 -12.59
N TYR A 13 41.25 -115.59 -11.77
CA TYR A 13 40.22 -115.61 -10.71
C TYR A 13 40.45 -114.51 -9.67
N LYS A 14 41.67 -114.36 -9.16
CA LYS A 14 42.01 -113.29 -8.22
C LYS A 14 41.78 -111.90 -8.80
N LEU A 15 42.10 -111.69 -10.08
CA LEU A 15 41.85 -110.41 -10.75
C LEU A 15 40.35 -110.15 -10.92
N ARG A 16 39.58 -111.16 -11.33
CA ARG A 16 38.13 -111.09 -11.46
C ARG A 16 37.46 -110.76 -10.12
N ASP A 17 37.86 -111.42 -9.03
CA ASP A 17 37.30 -111.18 -7.70
C ASP A 17 37.71 -109.80 -7.17
N ARG A 18 38.94 -109.34 -7.48
CA ARG A 18 39.37 -107.97 -7.17
C ARG A 18 38.55 -106.93 -7.92
N MET A 19 38.29 -107.15 -9.21
CA MET A 19 37.43 -106.30 -10.02
C MET A 19 35.98 -106.32 -9.53
N LYS A 20 35.43 -107.49 -9.20
CA LYS A 20 34.10 -107.62 -8.59
C LYS A 20 34.01 -106.87 -7.28
N ASN A 21 35.01 -107.00 -6.40
CA ASN A 21 35.06 -106.24 -5.15
C ASN A 21 35.17 -104.74 -5.37
N GLN A 22 35.94 -104.29 -6.37
CA GLN A 22 36.00 -102.88 -6.75
C GLN A 22 34.65 -102.38 -7.29
N ILE A 23 33.99 -103.15 -8.16
CA ILE A 23 32.66 -102.84 -8.69
C ILE A 23 31.65 -102.75 -7.53
N SER A 24 31.63 -103.70 -6.60
CA SER A 24 30.74 -103.68 -5.43
C SER A 24 30.97 -102.45 -4.55
N ARG A 25 32.25 -102.06 -4.32
CA ARG A 25 32.57 -100.84 -3.57
C ARG A 25 32.09 -99.58 -4.28
N VAL A 26 32.30 -99.49 -5.59
CA VAL A 26 31.84 -98.35 -6.40
C VAL A 26 30.31 -98.29 -6.41
N LEU A 27 29.63 -99.43 -6.52
CA LEU A 27 28.17 -99.50 -6.45
C LEU A 27 27.63 -99.05 -5.09
N GLN A 28 28.27 -99.44 -3.98
CA GLN A 28 27.90 -98.98 -2.65
C GLN A 28 28.04 -97.45 -2.52
N VAL A 29 29.17 -96.88 -2.96
CA VAL A 29 29.38 -95.43 -2.94
C VAL A 29 28.37 -94.70 -3.83
N LEU A 30 28.06 -95.24 -5.00
CA LEU A 30 27.02 -94.67 -5.89
C LEU A 30 25.65 -94.69 -5.22
N GLN A 31 25.29 -95.75 -4.51
CA GLN A 31 24.02 -95.86 -3.79
C GLN A 31 23.94 -94.88 -2.62
N GLU A 32 25.02 -94.73 -1.83
CA GLU A 32 25.10 -93.73 -0.75
C GLU A 32 25.00 -92.30 -1.29
N MET A 33 25.66 -92.00 -2.41
CA MET A 33 25.58 -90.70 -3.07
C MET A 33 24.19 -90.43 -3.65
N HIS A 34 23.51 -91.46 -4.17
CA HIS A 34 22.13 -91.37 -4.61
C HIS A 34 21.19 -91.08 -3.44
N GLN A 35 21.32 -91.78 -2.31
CA GLN A 35 20.52 -91.53 -1.10
C GLN A 35 20.71 -90.09 -0.59
N LYS A 36 21.96 -89.62 -0.48
CA LYS A 36 22.26 -88.22 -0.09
C LYS A 36 21.68 -87.19 -1.06
N ARG A 37 21.64 -87.51 -2.37
CA ARG A 37 21.01 -86.63 -3.37
C ARG A 37 19.51 -86.55 -3.15
N GLU A 38 18.84 -87.67 -2.94
CA GLU A 38 17.39 -87.69 -2.69
C GLU A 38 17.02 -87.00 -1.37
N GLU A 39 17.81 -87.20 -0.30
CA GLU A 39 17.64 -86.46 0.96
C GLU A 39 17.77 -84.95 0.77
N LYS A 40 18.81 -84.50 0.05
CA LYS A 40 19.00 -83.07 -0.26
C LYS A 40 17.87 -82.53 -1.13
N LYS A 41 17.38 -83.29 -2.11
CA LYS A 41 16.25 -82.91 -2.96
C LYS A 41 14.97 -82.72 -2.15
N LEU A 42 14.71 -83.62 -1.21
CA LEU A 42 13.57 -83.51 -0.30
C LEU A 42 13.70 -82.29 0.64
N ASN A 43 14.89 -82.03 1.16
CA ASN A 43 15.15 -80.85 1.98
C ASN A 43 15.01 -79.53 1.19
N LEU A 44 15.47 -79.50 -0.07
CA LEU A 44 15.25 -78.37 -0.98
C LEU A 44 13.76 -78.14 -1.24
N GLY A 45 12.97 -79.21 -1.41
CA GLY A 45 11.52 -79.11 -1.54
C GLY A 45 10.87 -78.44 -0.32
N LYS A 46 11.19 -78.92 0.89
CA LYS A 46 10.69 -78.34 2.16
C LYS A 46 11.09 -76.87 2.32
N LEU A 47 12.33 -76.52 1.98
CA LEU A 47 12.80 -75.13 2.04
C LEU A 47 12.08 -74.26 1.01
N SER A 48 11.86 -74.76 -0.21
CA SER A 48 11.12 -74.03 -1.24
C SER A 48 9.67 -73.80 -0.83
N GLU A 49 9.00 -74.79 -0.24
CA GLU A 49 7.65 -74.63 0.32
C GLU A 49 7.61 -73.61 1.46
N ALA A 50 8.59 -73.66 2.37
CA ALA A 50 8.72 -72.70 3.45
C ALA A 50 8.94 -71.27 2.93
N ILE A 51 9.80 -71.10 1.92
CA ILE A 51 10.04 -69.82 1.25
C ILE A 51 8.75 -69.31 0.61
N ASN A 52 8.05 -70.14 -0.17
CA ASN A 52 6.78 -69.75 -0.81
C ASN A 52 5.72 -69.33 0.23
N MET A 53 5.60 -70.07 1.34
CA MET A 53 4.69 -69.73 2.43
C MET A 53 5.06 -68.41 3.11
N LEU A 54 6.35 -68.13 3.32
CA LEU A 54 6.82 -66.88 3.89
C LEU A 54 6.62 -65.70 2.92
N GLU A 55 6.82 -65.90 1.62
CA GLU A 55 6.56 -64.90 0.59
C GLU A 55 5.08 -64.54 0.52
N GLN A 56 4.19 -65.54 0.56
CA GLN A 56 2.74 -65.31 0.60
C GLN A 56 2.33 -64.56 1.87
N LYS A 57 2.86 -64.93 3.04
CA LYS A 57 2.61 -64.21 4.29
C LYS A 57 3.09 -62.77 4.22
N LYS A 58 4.30 -62.52 3.70
CA LYS A 58 4.84 -61.17 3.49
C LYS A 58 3.93 -60.37 2.57
N LEU A 59 3.52 -60.93 1.43
CA LEU A 59 2.63 -60.26 0.49
C LEU A 59 1.27 -59.92 1.14
N HIS A 60 0.70 -60.83 1.91
CA HIS A 60 -0.53 -60.58 2.64
C HIS A 60 -0.38 -59.46 3.67
N MET A 61 0.70 -59.46 4.44
CA MET A 61 1.00 -58.40 5.41
C MET A 61 1.20 -57.05 4.72
N CYS A 62 1.94 -57.00 3.60
CA CYS A 62 2.11 -55.78 2.81
C CYS A 62 0.77 -55.25 2.28
N LYS A 63 -0.07 -56.10 1.69
CA LYS A 63 -1.40 -55.70 1.21
C LYS A 63 -2.31 -55.21 2.33
N SER A 64 -2.31 -55.89 3.48
CA SER A 64 -3.09 -55.49 4.64
C SER A 64 -2.62 -54.13 5.18
N TYR A 65 -1.32 -53.89 5.20
CA TYR A 65 -0.75 -52.62 5.63
C TYR A 65 -1.08 -51.48 4.65
N GLU A 66 -0.92 -51.73 3.34
CA GLU A 66 -1.29 -50.77 2.30
C GLU A 66 -2.76 -50.38 2.36
N ALA A 67 -3.67 -51.34 2.55
CA ALA A 67 -5.10 -51.08 2.71
C ALA A 67 -5.39 -50.19 3.93
N ALA A 68 -4.82 -50.53 5.10
CA ALA A 68 -4.99 -49.73 6.32
C ALA A 68 -4.41 -48.31 6.19
N MET A 69 -3.33 -48.16 5.43
CA MET A 69 -2.74 -46.85 5.14
C MET A 69 -3.63 -46.03 4.21
N GLN A 70 -4.18 -46.64 3.16
CA GLN A 70 -5.13 -45.98 2.24
C GLN A 70 -6.40 -45.54 2.96
N GLU A 71 -6.99 -46.39 3.80
CA GLU A 71 -8.18 -46.05 4.60
C GLU A 71 -7.92 -44.83 5.50
N ARG A 72 -6.75 -44.77 6.14
CA ARG A 72 -6.37 -43.62 6.97
C ARG A 72 -6.23 -42.34 6.16
N THR A 73 -5.58 -42.42 5.00
CA THR A 73 -5.42 -41.25 4.12
C THR A 73 -6.77 -40.75 3.63
N GLN A 74 -7.65 -41.64 3.15
CA GLN A 74 -9.00 -41.28 2.71
C GLN A 74 -9.82 -40.68 3.84
N TRP A 75 -9.74 -41.25 5.04
CA TRP A 75 -10.41 -40.71 6.22
C TRP A 75 -9.91 -39.30 6.56
N TRP A 76 -8.60 -39.07 6.53
CA TRP A 76 -8.02 -37.76 6.79
C TRP A 76 -8.40 -36.72 5.74
N GLU A 77 -8.41 -37.11 4.46
CA GLU A 77 -8.86 -36.26 3.36
C GLU A 77 -10.34 -35.88 3.53
N SER A 78 -11.20 -36.86 3.81
CA SER A 78 -12.63 -36.61 4.05
C SER A 78 -12.85 -35.70 5.25
N TYR A 79 -12.13 -35.93 6.35
CA TYR A 79 -12.24 -35.10 7.55
C TYR A 79 -11.86 -33.65 7.26
N LYS A 80 -10.76 -33.44 6.53
CA LYS A 80 -10.29 -32.10 6.15
C LYS A 80 -11.29 -31.40 5.22
N VAL A 81 -11.88 -32.11 4.27
CA VAL A 81 -12.93 -31.57 3.39
C VAL A 81 -14.15 -31.15 4.21
N CYS A 82 -14.64 -31.98 5.14
CA CYS A 82 -15.75 -31.61 6.01
C CYS A 82 -15.46 -30.34 6.82
N GLN A 83 -14.28 -30.24 7.44
CA GLN A 83 -13.89 -29.03 8.17
C GLN A 83 -13.86 -27.78 7.29
N LEU A 84 -13.34 -27.89 6.06
CA LEU A 84 -13.30 -26.76 5.14
C LEU A 84 -14.70 -26.30 4.75
N VAL A 85 -15.62 -27.24 4.50
CA VAL A 85 -17.03 -26.95 4.19
C VAL A 85 -17.72 -26.28 5.37
N GLU A 86 -17.50 -26.75 6.60
CA GLU A 86 -18.06 -26.10 7.80
C GLU A 86 -17.58 -24.64 7.92
N LYS A 87 -16.30 -24.38 7.69
CA LYS A 87 -15.74 -23.02 7.72
C LYS A 87 -16.27 -22.14 6.60
N GLU A 88 -16.47 -22.68 5.41
CA GLU A 88 -17.09 -21.97 4.29
C GLU A 88 -18.55 -21.59 4.59
N GLN A 89 -19.31 -22.49 5.21
CA GLN A 89 -20.68 -22.21 5.65
C GLN A 89 -20.73 -21.13 6.72
N GLU A 90 -19.83 -21.16 7.72
CA GLU A 90 -19.69 -20.09 8.72
C GLU A 90 -19.44 -18.73 8.04
N LEU A 91 -18.55 -18.68 7.03
CA LEU A 91 -18.26 -17.47 6.27
C LEU A 91 -19.50 -16.96 5.52
N CYS A 92 -20.26 -17.84 4.87
CA CYS A 92 -21.51 -17.45 4.20
C CYS A 92 -22.49 -16.78 5.18
N ILE A 93 -22.67 -17.36 6.38
CA ILE A 93 -23.54 -16.78 7.42
C ILE A 93 -23.03 -15.39 7.84
N PHE A 94 -21.71 -15.20 7.95
CA PHE A 94 -21.16 -13.88 8.27
C PHE A 94 -21.37 -12.86 7.16
N TYR A 95 -21.23 -13.25 5.89
CA TYR A 95 -21.52 -12.38 4.76
C TYR A 95 -22.99 -11.96 4.70
N GLU A 96 -23.92 -12.87 4.96
CA GLU A 96 -25.34 -12.54 5.05
C GLU A 96 -25.63 -11.54 6.16
N LYS A 97 -25.07 -11.77 7.37
CA LYS A 97 -25.19 -10.82 8.49
C LYS A 97 -24.60 -9.46 8.15
N LEU A 98 -23.42 -9.43 7.52
CA LEU A 98 -22.76 -8.19 7.10
C LEU A 98 -23.61 -7.43 6.08
N ASN A 99 -24.17 -8.12 5.09
CA ASN A 99 -25.04 -7.49 4.10
C ASN A 99 -26.31 -6.89 4.71
N VAL A 100 -26.91 -7.55 5.70
CA VAL A 100 -28.06 -6.99 6.45
C VAL A 100 -27.65 -5.74 7.22
N LEU A 101 -26.50 -5.76 7.89
CA LEU A 101 -25.99 -4.60 8.63
C LEU A 101 -25.65 -3.43 7.71
N VAL A 102 -25.04 -3.69 6.55
CA VAL A 102 -24.72 -2.66 5.54
C VAL A 102 -26.01 -1.99 5.06
N LYS A 103 -27.05 -2.76 4.70
CA LYS A 103 -28.35 -2.21 4.30
C LYS A 103 -29.00 -1.38 5.42
N MET A 104 -28.92 -1.86 6.67
CA MET A 104 -29.44 -1.12 7.82
C MET A 104 -28.73 0.22 8.02
N ILE A 105 -27.42 0.27 7.79
CA ILE A 105 -26.63 1.51 7.87
C ILE A 105 -27.01 2.46 6.74
N GLU A 106 -27.18 1.95 5.50
CA GLU A 106 -27.63 2.75 4.36
C GLU A 106 -29.01 3.38 4.62
N ASP A 107 -29.97 2.57 5.08
CA ASP A 107 -31.31 3.04 5.45
C ASP A 107 -31.26 4.07 6.60
N SER A 108 -30.40 3.85 7.59
CA SER A 108 -30.22 4.80 8.70
C SER A 108 -29.59 6.11 8.23
N ASN A 109 -28.61 6.06 7.34
CA ASN A 109 -27.96 7.23 6.79
C ASN A 109 -28.94 8.06 5.96
N LEU A 110 -29.79 7.41 5.16
CA LEU A 110 -30.85 8.08 4.42
C LEU A 110 -31.83 8.81 5.35
N LYS A 111 -32.23 8.17 6.46
CA LYS A 111 -33.08 8.81 7.47
C LYS A 111 -32.41 10.02 8.11
N ILE A 112 -31.11 9.93 8.41
CA ILE A 112 -30.33 11.06 8.95
C ILE A 112 -30.30 12.21 7.95
N GLN A 113 -30.00 11.94 6.68
CA GLN A 113 -29.99 12.97 5.63
C GLN A 113 -31.36 13.66 5.50
N ASN A 114 -32.46 12.90 5.49
CA ASN A 114 -33.80 13.49 5.45
C ASN A 114 -34.08 14.41 6.66
N MET A 115 -33.66 14.00 7.86
CA MET A 115 -33.79 14.84 9.06
C MET A 115 -32.89 16.08 9.00
N GLU A 116 -31.67 15.98 8.46
CA GLU A 116 -30.77 17.12 8.26
C GLU A 116 -31.33 18.14 7.25
N ASP A 117 -31.96 17.66 6.18
CA ASP A 117 -32.67 18.48 5.20
C ASP A 117 -33.89 19.17 5.84
N GLU A 118 -34.67 18.46 6.64
CA GLU A 118 -35.81 19.04 7.38
C GLU A 118 -35.35 20.13 8.36
N ILE A 119 -34.28 19.87 9.12
CA ILE A 119 -33.67 20.88 10.00
C ILE A 119 -33.20 22.10 9.21
N SER A 120 -32.62 21.89 8.02
CA SER A 120 -32.15 22.97 7.16
C SER A 120 -33.31 23.82 6.64
N ASN A 121 -34.41 23.20 6.24
CA ASN A 121 -35.64 23.87 5.81
C ASN A 121 -36.27 24.67 6.94
N LEU A 122 -36.41 24.06 8.12
CA LEU A 122 -36.95 24.74 9.31
C LEU A 122 -36.11 25.94 9.74
N LYS A 123 -34.78 25.86 9.60
CA LYS A 123 -33.88 27.00 9.86
C LYS A 123 -34.08 28.15 8.86
N ILE A 124 -34.37 27.84 7.60
CA ILE A 124 -34.68 28.87 6.58
C ILE A 124 -36.01 29.53 6.93
N GLU A 125 -37.03 28.73 7.23
CA GLU A 125 -38.35 29.23 7.61
C GLU A 125 -38.30 30.09 8.88
N GLN A 126 -37.53 29.68 9.89
CA GLN A 126 -37.28 30.48 11.09
C GLN A 126 -36.68 31.85 10.73
N LYS A 127 -35.64 31.89 9.89
CA LYS A 127 -35.00 33.15 9.47
C LYS A 127 -35.95 34.06 8.71
N ASP A 128 -36.83 33.50 7.88
CA ASP A 128 -37.82 34.28 7.14
C ASP A 128 -38.91 34.82 8.06
N GLN A 129 -39.37 34.05 9.04
CA GLN A 129 -40.27 34.54 10.09
C GLN A 129 -39.63 35.66 10.94
N GLU A 130 -38.35 35.53 11.29
CA GLU A 130 -37.59 36.59 11.98
C GLU A 130 -37.51 37.87 11.13
N ARG A 131 -37.27 37.75 9.82
CA ARG A 131 -37.28 38.89 8.89
C ARG A 131 -38.66 39.55 8.82
N GLN A 132 -39.73 38.77 8.73
CA GLN A 132 -41.11 39.29 8.71
C GLN A 132 -41.44 40.02 10.00
N ASN A 133 -41.10 39.46 11.17
CA ASN A 133 -41.30 40.12 12.46
C ASN A 133 -40.54 41.46 12.53
N ASN A 134 -39.27 41.49 12.09
CA ASN A 134 -38.49 42.72 12.06
C ASN A 134 -39.12 43.79 11.16
N LEU A 135 -39.69 43.39 10.02
CA LEU A 135 -40.37 44.30 9.10
C LEU A 135 -41.68 44.83 9.72
N LEU A 136 -42.48 43.97 10.32
CA LEU A 136 -43.69 44.35 11.05
C LEU A 136 -43.40 45.32 12.21
N MET A 137 -42.33 45.08 12.96
CA MET A 137 -41.92 45.98 14.05
C MET A 137 -41.56 47.39 13.55
N LYS A 138 -40.88 47.50 12.40
CA LYS A 138 -40.57 48.80 11.76
C LYS A 138 -41.83 49.48 11.23
N GLN A 139 -42.74 48.73 10.61
CA GLN A 139 -44.02 49.27 10.16
C GLN A 139 -44.85 49.78 11.34
N PHE A 140 -44.86 49.05 12.46
CA PHE A 140 -45.56 49.45 13.66
C PHE A 140 -45.02 50.74 14.27
N SER A 141 -43.69 50.91 14.33
CA SER A 141 -43.09 52.15 14.82
C SER A 141 -43.41 53.35 13.91
N SER A 142 -43.40 53.16 12.59
CA SER A 142 -43.78 54.20 11.64
C SER A 142 -45.27 54.56 11.74
N LYS A 143 -46.15 53.56 11.90
CA LYS A 143 -47.58 53.77 12.10
C LYS A 143 -47.84 54.62 13.36
N ARG A 144 -47.17 54.31 14.46
CA ARG A 144 -47.31 55.06 15.72
C ARG A 144 -46.90 56.53 15.54
N ALA A 145 -45.79 56.80 14.85
CA ALA A 145 -45.35 58.17 14.57
C ALA A 145 -46.37 58.95 13.72
N LEU A 146 -46.96 58.31 12.70
CA LEU A 146 -48.00 58.92 11.86
C LEU A 146 -49.31 59.17 12.64
N GLU A 147 -49.67 58.27 13.57
CA GLU A 147 -50.83 58.47 14.45
C GLU A 147 -50.62 59.68 15.38
N GLU A 148 -49.43 59.82 15.97
CA GLU A 148 -49.06 60.98 16.80
C GLU A 148 -49.14 62.29 15.99
N GLU A 149 -48.59 62.31 14.77
CA GLU A 149 -48.67 63.46 13.87
C GLU A 149 -50.14 63.78 13.49
N SER A 150 -50.95 62.76 13.20
CA SER A 150 -52.37 62.94 12.91
C SER A 150 -53.14 63.54 14.09
N ILE A 151 -52.82 63.16 15.33
CA ILE A 151 -53.44 63.73 16.54
C ILE A 151 -53.02 65.20 16.69
N LEU A 152 -51.73 65.52 16.54
CA LEU A 152 -51.21 66.88 16.59
C LEU A 152 -51.88 67.78 15.55
N LEU A 153 -51.93 67.33 14.29
CA LEU A 153 -52.60 68.06 13.21
C LEU A 153 -54.09 68.27 13.51
N ARG A 154 -54.77 67.27 14.09
CA ARG A 154 -56.18 67.40 14.47
C ARG A 154 -56.40 68.43 15.57
N ILE A 155 -55.50 68.51 16.56
CA ILE A 155 -55.51 69.53 17.61
C ILE A 155 -55.26 70.93 17.02
N GLN A 156 -54.24 71.09 16.17
CA GLN A 156 -53.97 72.37 15.51
C GLN A 156 -55.16 72.83 14.66
N LEU A 157 -55.82 71.91 13.96
CA LEU A 157 -57.00 72.21 13.16
C LEU A 157 -58.18 72.64 14.06
N SER A 158 -58.38 72.02 15.22
CA SER A 158 -59.40 72.48 16.17
C SER A 158 -59.07 73.86 16.74
N GLU A 159 -57.82 74.13 17.12
CA GLU A 159 -57.40 75.45 17.60
C GLU A 159 -57.60 76.54 16.53
N MET A 160 -57.27 76.24 15.27
CA MET A 160 -57.49 77.18 14.16
C MET A 160 -58.98 77.38 13.87
N LYS A 161 -59.79 76.33 13.99
CA LYS A 161 -61.25 76.45 13.88
C LYS A 161 -61.82 77.29 15.03
N ASP A 162 -61.39 77.09 16.26
CA ASP A 162 -61.83 77.87 17.40
C ASP A 162 -61.44 79.34 17.21
N ARG A 163 -60.19 79.63 16.84
CA ARG A 163 -59.74 80.99 16.47
C ARG A 163 -60.55 81.59 15.32
N LEU A 164 -60.87 80.81 14.30
CA LEU A 164 -61.72 81.26 13.20
C LEU A 164 -63.12 81.60 13.71
N THR A 165 -63.73 80.76 14.55
CA THR A 165 -65.05 81.06 15.13
C THR A 165 -65.02 82.27 16.06
N GLU A 166 -63.94 82.49 16.80
CA GLU A 166 -63.73 83.70 17.61
C GLU A 166 -63.61 84.94 16.74
N LEU A 167 -62.81 84.87 15.67
CA LEU A 167 -62.68 85.95 14.68
C LEU A 167 -63.99 86.20 13.94
N GLU A 168 -64.72 85.17 13.56
CA GLU A 168 -66.06 85.26 12.97
C GLU A 168 -67.02 85.94 13.94
N LYS A 169 -67.06 85.54 15.22
CA LYS A 169 -67.87 86.24 16.23
C LYS A 169 -67.46 87.71 16.40
N ALA A 170 -66.16 88.01 16.34
CA ALA A 170 -65.65 89.39 16.40
C ALA A 170 -65.93 90.20 15.12
N PHE A 171 -65.99 89.55 13.96
CA PHE A 171 -66.31 90.16 12.67
C PHE A 171 -67.81 90.21 12.38
N VAL A 172 -68.64 89.39 13.05
CA VAL A 172 -70.11 89.45 13.04
C VAL A 172 -70.55 90.62 13.92
N ASN A 173 -70.19 91.82 13.47
CA ASN A 173 -70.97 93.00 13.72
C ASN A 173 -72.18 92.94 12.77
N GLN A 174 -73.37 92.62 13.29
CA GLN A 174 -74.62 92.66 12.50
C GLN A 174 -74.88 94.03 11.85
N THR A 175 -74.18 95.08 12.30
CA THR A 175 -74.25 96.46 11.79
C THR A 175 -73.07 96.88 10.90
N ARG A 176 -72.07 96.00 10.65
CA ARG A 176 -70.87 96.31 9.86
C ARG A 176 -70.49 95.16 8.91
N ALA A 177 -71.47 94.53 8.27
CA ALA A 177 -71.24 93.69 7.11
C ALA A 177 -70.91 94.58 5.90
N ARG A 178 -69.61 94.74 5.58
CA ARG A 178 -69.20 95.27 4.27
C ARG A 178 -69.34 94.11 3.29
N LYS A 179 -70.23 94.22 2.30
CA LYS A 179 -70.18 93.34 1.12
C LYS A 179 -68.77 93.45 0.54
N LEU A 180 -67.95 92.42 0.73
CA LEU A 180 -66.69 92.33 0.01
C LEU A 180 -67.04 92.20 -1.47
N SER A 181 -66.50 93.11 -2.27
CA SER A 181 -66.57 93.02 -3.71
C SER A 181 -65.64 91.90 -4.18
N GLY A 182 -66.14 90.68 -4.12
CA GLY A 182 -65.77 89.61 -5.04
C GLY A 182 -67.04 89.34 -5.86
N LYS A 183 -66.92 89.31 -7.18
CA LYS A 183 -67.97 88.67 -7.97
C LYS A 183 -67.82 87.18 -7.70
N ASP A 184 -68.89 86.54 -7.23
CA ASP A 184 -68.99 85.10 -7.40
C ASP A 184 -68.80 84.84 -8.90
N PRO A 185 -67.90 83.91 -9.27
CA PRO A 185 -67.64 83.66 -10.67
C PRO A 185 -68.98 83.41 -11.35
N SER A 186 -69.23 84.15 -12.43
CA SER A 186 -70.44 83.96 -13.22
C SER A 186 -70.57 82.47 -13.55
N PRO A 187 -71.78 81.90 -13.63
CA PRO A 187 -71.94 80.55 -14.14
C PRO A 187 -71.15 80.33 -15.44
N GLU A 188 -70.98 81.36 -16.27
CA GLU A 188 -70.12 81.33 -17.47
C GLU A 188 -68.61 81.21 -17.17
N GLU A 189 -68.11 81.84 -16.10
CA GLU A 189 -66.70 81.73 -15.68
C GLU A 189 -66.40 80.36 -15.08
N LEU A 190 -67.36 79.81 -14.33
CA LEU A 190 -67.31 78.44 -13.82
C LEU A 190 -67.35 77.42 -14.97
N ILE A 191 -68.23 77.60 -15.94
CA ILE A 191 -68.31 76.75 -17.14
C ILE A 191 -66.98 76.79 -17.89
N LYS A 192 -66.41 77.98 -18.14
CA LYS A 192 -65.07 78.11 -18.77
C LYS A 192 -63.98 77.40 -17.97
N LYS A 193 -64.07 77.41 -16.63
CA LYS A 193 -63.09 76.72 -15.79
C LYS A 193 -63.26 75.20 -15.83
N ILE A 194 -64.50 74.71 -15.91
CA ILE A 194 -64.83 73.29 -16.08
C ILE A 194 -64.31 72.82 -17.45
N GLU A 195 -64.58 73.55 -18.53
CA GLU A 195 -64.06 73.24 -19.87
C GLU A 195 -62.52 73.17 -19.89
N GLN A 196 -61.84 74.09 -19.21
CA GLN A 196 -60.37 74.03 -19.07
C GLN A 196 -59.89 72.78 -18.32
N LEU A 197 -60.61 72.36 -17.27
CA LEU A 197 -60.26 71.18 -16.50
C LEU A 197 -60.56 69.89 -17.27
N GLU A 198 -61.64 69.86 -18.05
CA GLU A 198 -61.97 68.74 -18.93
C GLU A 198 -60.90 68.54 -20.00
N VAL A 199 -60.41 69.61 -20.62
CA VAL A 199 -59.28 69.55 -21.56
C VAL A 199 -58.01 69.02 -20.87
N HIS A 200 -57.69 69.53 -19.68
CA HIS A 200 -56.54 69.04 -18.91
C HIS A 200 -56.67 67.58 -18.49
N LEU A 201 -57.89 67.12 -18.19
CA LEU A 201 -58.17 65.73 -17.83
C LEU A 201 -58.00 64.83 -19.04
N ALA A 202 -58.53 65.23 -20.21
CA ALA A 202 -58.33 64.52 -21.47
C ALA A 202 -56.83 64.39 -21.83
N ASP A 203 -56.04 65.46 -21.67
CA ASP A 203 -54.58 65.41 -21.88
C ASP A 203 -53.90 64.39 -20.94
N LYS A 204 -54.38 64.28 -19.69
CA LYS A 204 -53.85 63.32 -18.71
C LYS A 204 -54.26 61.89 -19.02
N GLU A 205 -55.48 61.65 -19.51
CA GLU A 205 -55.92 60.34 -19.97
C GLU A 205 -55.10 59.85 -21.16
N ILE A 206 -54.80 60.74 -22.12
CA ILE A 206 -53.92 60.42 -23.26
C ILE A 206 -52.51 60.04 -22.76
N GLN A 207 -51.92 60.82 -21.84
CA GLN A 207 -50.61 60.50 -21.25
C GLN A 207 -50.62 59.16 -20.50
N LEU A 208 -51.72 58.81 -19.85
CA LEU A 208 -51.85 57.56 -19.12
C LEU A 208 -51.89 56.36 -20.09
N LEU A 209 -52.65 56.47 -21.18
CA LEU A 209 -52.70 55.44 -22.23
C LEU A 209 -51.34 55.23 -22.89
N GLU A 210 -50.57 56.29 -23.12
CA GLU A 210 -49.20 56.19 -23.63
C GLU A 210 -48.30 55.41 -22.65
N MET A 211 -48.40 55.69 -21.35
CA MET A 211 -47.64 54.98 -20.32
C MET A 211 -48.06 53.51 -20.19
N GLU A 212 -49.34 53.19 -20.32
CA GLU A 212 -49.83 51.80 -20.32
C GLU A 212 -49.26 51.00 -21.50
N LEU A 213 -49.23 51.57 -22.70
CA LEU A 213 -48.61 50.93 -23.87
C LEU A 213 -47.11 50.67 -23.65
N VAL A 214 -46.39 51.64 -23.08
CA VAL A 214 -44.96 51.46 -22.76
C VAL A 214 -44.78 50.38 -21.70
N TYR A 215 -45.62 50.37 -20.66
CA TYR A 215 -45.59 49.36 -19.61
C TYR A 215 -45.82 47.95 -20.17
N GLU A 216 -46.81 47.78 -21.05
CA GLU A 216 -47.09 46.49 -21.69
C GLU A 216 -45.90 46.01 -22.54
N GLN A 217 -45.28 46.92 -23.29
CA GLN A 217 -44.07 46.60 -24.06
C GLN A 217 -42.90 46.18 -23.17
N VAL A 218 -42.62 46.92 -22.10
CA VAL A 218 -41.56 46.58 -21.13
C VAL A 218 -41.84 45.24 -20.47
N THR A 219 -43.07 44.99 -20.06
CA THR A 219 -43.50 43.73 -19.45
C THR A 219 -43.28 42.56 -20.40
N ARG A 220 -43.68 42.69 -21.66
CA ARG A 220 -43.47 41.66 -22.69
C ARG A 220 -41.98 41.41 -22.96
N LEU A 221 -41.16 42.46 -23.00
CA LEU A 221 -39.71 42.32 -23.18
C LEU A 221 -39.07 41.63 -21.98
N SER A 222 -39.45 42.01 -20.76
CA SER A 222 -38.98 41.39 -19.51
C SER A 222 -39.30 39.90 -19.47
N GLN A 223 -40.55 39.52 -19.76
CA GLN A 223 -40.95 38.11 -19.84
C GLN A 223 -40.14 37.32 -20.88
N ARG A 224 -39.90 37.89 -22.07
CA ARG A 224 -39.04 37.26 -23.09
C ARG A 224 -37.61 37.05 -22.61
N PHE A 225 -37.04 38.02 -21.90
CA PHE A 225 -35.70 37.88 -21.32
C PHE A 225 -35.68 36.83 -20.21
N GLN A 226 -36.71 36.76 -19.39
CA GLN A 226 -36.83 35.76 -18.34
C GLN A 226 -36.87 34.33 -18.90
N ILE A 227 -37.72 34.08 -19.92
CA ILE A 227 -37.78 32.77 -20.59
C ILE A 227 -36.42 32.41 -21.22
N LYS A 228 -35.75 33.36 -21.88
CA LYS A 228 -34.41 33.12 -22.43
C LYS A 228 -33.38 32.79 -21.33
N ALA A 229 -33.44 33.47 -20.20
CA ALA A 229 -32.56 33.23 -19.06
C ALA A 229 -32.83 31.86 -18.43
N GLU A 230 -34.09 31.45 -18.31
CA GLU A 230 -34.50 30.13 -17.80
C GLU A 230 -34.03 29.00 -18.72
N ASN A 231 -34.26 29.12 -20.04
CA ASN A 231 -33.76 28.15 -21.02
C ASN A 231 -32.22 28.05 -20.99
N GLY A 232 -31.53 29.18 -20.87
CA GLY A 232 -30.07 29.20 -20.74
C GLY A 232 -29.57 28.47 -19.48
N LYS A 233 -30.30 28.55 -18.35
CA LYS A 233 -29.95 27.82 -17.13
C LYS A 233 -30.01 26.31 -17.34
N GLU A 234 -31.02 25.83 -18.06
CA GLU A 234 -31.19 24.40 -18.36
C GLU A 234 -30.05 23.87 -19.26
N ASP A 235 -29.68 24.62 -20.31
CA ASP A 235 -28.53 24.28 -21.15
C ASP A 235 -27.22 24.25 -20.37
N THR A 236 -27.01 25.23 -19.47
CA THR A 236 -25.81 25.29 -18.64
C THR A 236 -25.76 24.12 -17.66
N LEU A 237 -26.89 23.75 -17.07
CA LEU A 237 -27.02 22.61 -16.17
C LEU A 237 -26.70 21.30 -16.91
N HIS A 238 -27.26 21.11 -18.11
CA HIS A 238 -27.00 19.94 -18.93
C HIS A 238 -25.52 19.83 -19.29
N LEU A 239 -24.89 20.94 -19.69
CA LEU A 239 -23.45 20.98 -19.96
C LEU A 239 -22.62 20.63 -18.71
N ALA A 240 -22.97 21.18 -17.54
CA ALA A 240 -22.28 20.89 -16.28
C ALA A 240 -22.38 19.39 -15.89
N LYS A 241 -23.55 18.77 -16.06
CA LYS A 241 -23.73 17.32 -15.86
C LYS A 241 -22.82 16.51 -16.78
N LYS A 242 -22.80 16.85 -18.07
CA LYS A 242 -21.96 16.17 -19.07
C LYS A 242 -20.46 16.32 -18.78
N VAL A 243 -20.02 17.49 -18.33
CA VAL A 243 -18.63 17.71 -17.90
C VAL A 243 -18.29 16.86 -16.68
N ASN A 244 -19.18 16.78 -15.70
CA ASN A 244 -18.98 15.94 -14.50
C ASN A 244 -18.90 14.45 -14.85
N GLU A 245 -19.74 13.97 -15.75
CA GLU A 245 -19.68 12.59 -16.27
C GLU A 245 -18.34 12.30 -16.95
N LEU A 246 -17.88 13.19 -17.84
CA LEU A 246 -16.58 13.05 -18.50
C LEU A 246 -15.42 13.06 -17.49
N GLN A 247 -15.48 13.91 -16.47
CA GLN A 247 -14.48 13.89 -15.39
C GLN A 247 -14.49 12.58 -14.60
N ALA A 248 -15.66 11.99 -14.34
CA ALA A 248 -15.76 10.69 -13.71
C ALA A 248 -15.13 9.58 -14.57
N GLN A 249 -15.43 9.57 -15.87
CA GLN A 249 -14.83 8.62 -16.82
C GLN A 249 -13.30 8.77 -16.89
N ILE A 250 -12.78 10.01 -16.96
CA ILE A 250 -11.34 10.28 -16.96
C ILE A 250 -10.69 9.72 -15.69
N ARG A 251 -11.30 9.95 -14.51
CA ARG A 251 -10.79 9.41 -13.24
C ARG A 251 -10.77 7.88 -13.25
N GLU A 252 -11.84 7.24 -13.72
CA GLU A 252 -11.91 5.78 -13.82
C GLU A 252 -10.81 5.22 -14.75
N HIS A 253 -10.65 5.81 -15.94
CA HIS A 253 -9.60 5.40 -16.88
C HIS A 253 -8.20 5.66 -16.32
N THR A 254 -7.99 6.74 -15.58
CA THR A 254 -6.71 7.04 -14.92
C THR A 254 -6.39 5.98 -13.88
N CYS A 255 -7.36 5.55 -13.06
CA CYS A 255 -7.17 4.45 -12.11
C CYS A 255 -6.83 3.12 -12.81
N LYS A 256 -7.54 2.79 -13.90
CA LYS A 256 -7.23 1.59 -14.70
C LYS A 256 -5.82 1.67 -15.30
N MET A 257 -5.42 2.83 -15.81
CA MET A 257 -4.09 3.06 -16.36
C MET A 257 -3.01 2.88 -15.29
N ILE A 258 -3.21 3.43 -14.08
CA ILE A 258 -2.29 3.25 -12.94
C ILE A 258 -2.15 1.77 -12.60
N ALA A 259 -3.25 1.01 -12.56
CA ALA A 259 -3.21 -0.42 -12.29
C ALA A 259 -2.40 -1.19 -13.35
N VAL A 260 -2.61 -0.89 -14.64
CA VAL A 260 -1.84 -1.51 -15.74
C VAL A 260 -0.36 -1.13 -15.66
N VAL A 261 -0.04 0.13 -15.34
CA VAL A 261 1.35 0.58 -15.16
C VAL A 261 2.02 -0.16 -13.99
N ALA A 262 1.32 -0.37 -12.89
CA ALA A 262 1.82 -1.16 -11.76
C ALA A 262 2.02 -2.64 -12.12
N GLU A 263 1.10 -3.23 -12.88
CA GLU A 263 1.24 -4.60 -13.36
C GLU A 263 2.44 -4.75 -14.30
N LEU A 264 2.65 -3.78 -15.19
CA LEU A 264 3.79 -3.73 -16.10
C LEU A 264 5.11 -3.55 -15.36
N SER A 265 5.16 -2.70 -14.33
CA SER A 265 6.38 -2.52 -13.53
C SER A 265 6.74 -3.78 -12.74
N MET A 266 5.76 -4.50 -12.21
CA MET A 266 5.99 -5.82 -11.58
C MET A 266 6.55 -6.84 -12.58
N ARG A 267 5.99 -6.89 -13.81
CA ARG A 267 6.52 -7.77 -14.86
C ARG A 267 7.93 -7.39 -15.27
N GLN A 268 8.20 -6.09 -15.43
CA GLN A 268 9.53 -5.59 -15.76
C GLN A 268 10.55 -5.97 -14.67
N ALA A 269 10.20 -5.79 -13.40
CA ALA A 269 11.04 -6.22 -12.29
C ALA A 269 11.33 -7.73 -12.35
N LYS A 270 10.32 -8.56 -12.63
CA LYS A 270 10.50 -10.00 -12.78
C LYS A 270 11.38 -10.37 -13.97
N CYS A 271 11.25 -9.68 -15.11
CA CYS A 271 12.14 -9.87 -16.25
C CYS A 271 13.59 -9.54 -15.89
N MET A 272 13.82 -8.42 -15.17
CA MET A 272 15.16 -8.05 -14.73
C MET A 272 15.77 -9.07 -13.76
N THR A 273 14.99 -9.61 -12.81
CA THR A 273 15.49 -10.65 -11.90
C THR A 273 15.84 -11.93 -12.64
N LEU A 274 14.99 -12.37 -13.58
CA LEU A 274 15.28 -13.57 -14.39
C LEU A 274 16.49 -13.36 -15.29
N GLN A 275 16.67 -12.15 -15.83
CA GLN A 275 17.85 -11.82 -16.63
C GLN A 275 19.12 -11.85 -15.78
N GLN A 276 19.07 -11.35 -14.54
CA GLN A 276 20.18 -11.46 -13.60
C GLN A 276 20.50 -12.93 -13.25
N GLU A 277 19.48 -13.75 -12.99
CA GLU A 277 19.67 -15.18 -12.72
C GLU A 277 20.29 -15.91 -13.91
N MET A 278 19.88 -15.58 -15.13
CA MET A 278 20.49 -16.11 -16.35
C MET A 278 21.97 -15.72 -16.45
N THR A 279 22.31 -14.44 -16.26
CA THR A 279 23.71 -14.00 -16.31
C THR A 279 24.55 -14.65 -15.20
N ASP A 280 23.99 -14.82 -14.01
CA ASP A 280 24.68 -15.48 -12.89
C ASP A 280 24.91 -16.97 -13.18
N LYS A 281 23.94 -17.63 -13.83
CA LYS A 281 24.05 -19.03 -14.26
C LYS A 281 25.05 -19.22 -15.40
N GLU A 282 25.06 -18.32 -16.38
CA GLU A 282 26.06 -18.29 -17.45
C GLU A 282 27.47 -18.13 -16.86
N LEU A 283 27.65 -17.19 -15.92
CA LEU A 283 28.91 -17.01 -15.21
C LEU A 283 29.30 -18.27 -14.43
N GLN A 284 28.35 -18.93 -13.75
CA GLN A 284 28.62 -20.20 -13.05
C GLN A 284 29.11 -21.30 -14.01
N LEU A 285 28.49 -21.43 -15.18
CA LEU A 285 28.92 -22.40 -16.20
C LEU A 285 30.31 -22.04 -16.74
N ASP A 286 30.60 -20.77 -16.98
CA ASP A 286 31.92 -20.30 -17.42
C ASP A 286 32.99 -20.60 -16.39
N CYS A 287 32.74 -20.34 -15.11
CA CYS A 287 33.61 -20.70 -14.01
C CYS A 287 33.87 -22.22 -13.98
N GLN A 288 32.82 -23.04 -14.13
CA GLN A 288 32.96 -24.50 -14.17
C GLN A 288 33.83 -24.95 -15.35
N ARG A 289 33.60 -24.41 -16.55
CA ARG A 289 34.42 -24.71 -17.74
C ARG A 289 35.89 -24.37 -17.54
N ARG A 290 36.19 -23.22 -16.92
CA ARG A 290 37.58 -22.82 -16.60
C ARG A 290 38.23 -23.77 -15.61
N VAL A 291 37.51 -24.16 -14.56
CA VAL A 291 38.00 -25.13 -13.56
C VAL A 291 38.28 -26.49 -14.19
N GLU A 292 37.39 -26.98 -15.07
CA GLU A 292 37.60 -28.24 -15.81
C GLU A 292 38.86 -28.18 -16.70
N GLN A 293 39.20 -27.00 -17.21
CA GLN A 293 40.43 -26.75 -17.98
C GLN A 293 41.67 -26.52 -17.11
N GLY A 294 41.53 -26.59 -15.77
CA GLY A 294 42.63 -26.37 -14.82
C GLY A 294 43.01 -24.90 -14.64
N MET A 295 42.19 -23.97 -15.13
CA MET A 295 42.37 -22.53 -14.96
C MET A 295 41.59 -22.01 -13.75
N PRO A 296 41.97 -20.85 -13.17
CA PRO A 296 41.23 -20.23 -12.09
C PRO A 296 39.75 -19.94 -12.47
N PRO A 297 38.80 -20.09 -11.53
CA PRO A 297 37.36 -19.92 -11.83
C PRO A 297 36.98 -18.52 -12.32
N SER A 298 37.68 -17.48 -11.86
CA SER A 298 37.45 -16.07 -12.25
C SER A 298 38.75 -15.28 -12.17
N ASP A 299 38.89 -14.26 -13.01
CA ASP A 299 40.07 -13.38 -13.05
C ASP A 299 40.30 -12.67 -11.70
N SER A 300 39.22 -12.32 -10.99
CA SER A 300 39.31 -11.75 -9.63
C SER A 300 39.92 -12.73 -8.62
N ILE A 301 39.63 -14.02 -8.77
CA ILE A 301 40.14 -15.07 -7.87
C ILE A 301 41.61 -15.36 -8.19
N GLU A 302 41.97 -15.28 -9.47
CA GLU A 302 43.37 -15.34 -9.92
C GLU A 302 44.19 -14.19 -9.33
N ASP A 303 43.69 -12.95 -9.40
CA ASP A 303 44.33 -11.78 -8.81
C ASP A 303 44.50 -11.90 -7.29
N GLU A 304 43.49 -12.40 -6.58
CA GLU A 304 43.56 -12.64 -5.14
C GLU A 304 44.61 -13.71 -4.79
N TRP A 305 44.66 -14.79 -5.56
CA TRP A 305 45.65 -15.85 -5.37
C TRP A 305 47.08 -15.35 -5.59
N LEU A 306 47.30 -14.56 -6.66
CA LEU A 306 48.58 -13.91 -6.94
C LEU A 306 49.01 -12.97 -5.81
N ARG A 307 48.07 -12.20 -5.22
CA ARG A 307 48.36 -11.38 -4.03
C ARG A 307 48.76 -12.23 -2.83
N CYS A 308 48.05 -13.32 -2.55
CA CYS A 308 48.39 -14.23 -1.45
C CYS A 308 49.79 -14.85 -1.60
N LEU A 309 50.16 -15.24 -2.83
CA LEU A 309 51.50 -15.74 -3.14
C LEU A 309 52.58 -14.68 -2.90
N GLN A 310 52.35 -13.46 -3.38
CA GLN A 310 53.28 -12.34 -3.16
C GLN A 310 53.44 -12.04 -1.66
N ASP A 311 52.34 -12.05 -0.91
CA ASP A 311 52.34 -11.87 0.55
C ASP A 311 53.08 -12.99 1.27
N GLN A 312 52.91 -14.23 0.83
CA GLN A 312 53.61 -15.38 1.39
C GLN A 312 55.12 -15.28 1.13
N HIS A 313 55.52 -14.95 -0.09
CA HIS A 313 56.93 -14.71 -0.43
C HIS A 313 57.53 -13.57 0.40
N ARG A 314 56.78 -12.48 0.58
CA ARG A 314 57.19 -11.37 1.43
C ARG A 314 57.42 -11.81 2.87
N ARG A 315 56.47 -12.54 3.46
CA ARG A 315 56.57 -13.07 4.83
C ARG A 315 57.72 -14.05 5.00
N GLN A 316 57.99 -14.90 4.00
CA GLN A 316 59.13 -15.81 4.01
C GLN A 316 60.45 -15.05 3.95
N ALA A 317 60.59 -14.06 3.05
CA ALA A 317 61.77 -13.22 2.97
C ALA A 317 62.00 -12.41 4.27
N ASP A 318 60.94 -11.90 4.89
CA ASP A 318 61.02 -11.20 6.17
C ASP A 318 61.41 -12.15 7.31
N ALA A 319 60.90 -13.38 7.32
CA ALA A 319 61.27 -14.40 8.29
C ALA A 319 62.73 -14.86 8.13
N GLU A 320 63.21 -15.04 6.90
CA GLU A 320 64.61 -15.37 6.60
C GLU A 320 65.57 -14.24 6.99
N LYS A 321 65.21 -12.98 6.69
CA LYS A 321 65.96 -11.81 7.15
C LYS A 321 66.02 -11.76 8.68
N LYS A 322 64.90 -11.99 9.36
CA LYS A 322 64.83 -12.02 10.82
C LYS A 322 65.64 -13.17 11.41
N ALA A 323 65.66 -14.34 10.77
CA ALA A 323 66.49 -15.47 11.18
C ALA A 323 67.99 -15.17 11.01
N ARG A 324 68.40 -14.54 9.91
CA ARG A 324 69.78 -14.07 9.72
C ARG A 324 70.21 -13.02 10.75
N LEU A 325 69.36 -12.03 11.03
CA LEU A 325 69.63 -11.04 12.07
C LEU A 325 69.73 -11.67 13.47
N ALA A 326 68.93 -12.69 13.76
CA ALA A 326 69.02 -13.44 15.01
C ALA A 326 70.30 -14.27 15.15
N GLU A 327 70.90 -14.73 14.04
CA GLU A 327 72.23 -15.38 14.06
C GLU A 327 73.39 -14.37 14.19
N GLU A 328 73.22 -13.14 13.68
CA GLU A 328 74.23 -12.06 13.81
C GLU A 328 74.21 -11.38 15.20
N ASP A 329 73.10 -11.47 15.96
CA ASP A 329 72.89 -10.84 17.28
C ASP A 329 73.23 -11.74 18.50
N GLU A 330 74.06 -12.77 18.36
CA GLU A 330 74.57 -13.52 19.53
C GLU A 330 75.65 -12.72 20.30
N PHE A 331 75.22 -11.81 21.18
CA PHE A 331 76.10 -11.19 22.19
C PHE A 331 76.27 -12.09 23.43
N PRO A 332 77.51 -12.32 23.92
CA PRO A 332 77.77 -13.15 25.08
C PRO A 332 77.53 -12.34 26.38
N ASN A 333 76.26 -12.12 26.75
CA ASN A 333 75.79 -11.91 28.14
C ASN A 333 74.27 -11.68 28.19
N GLY A 334 73.49 -12.76 28.09
CA GLY A 334 72.41 -13.11 29.04
C GLY A 334 71.25 -12.14 29.39
N VAL A 335 70.99 -11.07 28.66
CA VAL A 335 69.75 -10.26 28.84
C VAL A 335 69.09 -10.01 27.49
N TYR A 336 68.02 -10.74 27.20
CA TYR A 336 67.24 -10.60 25.98
C TYR A 336 66.23 -9.46 26.12
N THR A 337 66.49 -8.34 25.45
CA THR A 337 65.47 -7.30 25.19
C THR A 337 65.46 -7.00 23.69
N THR A 338 64.30 -7.17 23.03
CA THR A 338 64.11 -6.88 21.60
C THR A 338 63.89 -5.40 21.29
N ALA A 339 64.11 -4.52 22.27
CA ALA A 339 63.98 -3.08 22.10
C ALA A 339 65.36 -2.48 21.88
N GLU A 340 65.56 -1.78 20.76
CA GLU A 340 66.74 -0.93 20.55
C GLU A 340 66.85 0.08 21.70
N LEU A 341 68.04 0.19 22.30
CA LEU A 341 68.30 1.19 23.32
C LEU A 341 68.04 2.58 22.73
N ARG A 342 67.05 3.27 23.28
CA ARG A 342 66.67 4.60 22.81
C ARG A 342 67.87 5.54 22.94
N PRO A 343 68.35 6.18 21.84
CA PRO A 343 69.46 7.12 21.94
C PRO A 343 69.08 8.27 22.89
N ASN A 344 69.78 8.41 24.02
CA ASN A 344 69.51 9.46 25.00
C ASN A 344 69.93 10.86 24.52
N ALA A 345 70.59 10.96 23.37
CA ALA A 345 70.78 12.19 22.61
C ALA A 345 71.02 11.85 21.13
N TYR A 346 70.37 12.58 20.21
CA TYR A 346 70.64 12.49 18.78
C TYR A 346 71.85 13.38 18.47
N ILE A 347 73.06 12.82 18.52
CA ILE A 347 74.30 13.47 18.08
C ILE A 347 74.73 12.79 16.78
N PRO A 348 74.54 13.44 15.61
CA PRO A 348 75.03 12.90 14.35
C PRO A 348 76.56 12.77 14.39
N ILE A 349 77.09 11.59 14.05
CA ILE A 349 78.53 11.28 14.14
C ILE A 349 79.34 12.01 13.04
N ASP A 350 78.66 12.50 12.00
CA ASP A 350 79.28 13.10 10.80
C ASP A 350 79.30 14.64 10.76
N ASP A 351 79.06 15.33 11.88
CA ASP A 351 79.01 16.80 11.95
C ASP A 351 80.08 17.35 12.93
N PRO A 352 80.87 18.38 12.59
CA PRO A 352 82.04 18.81 13.38
C PRO A 352 81.73 19.56 14.70
N LEU A 353 80.46 19.68 15.11
CA LEU A 353 80.03 20.38 16.33
C LEU A 353 79.02 19.55 17.14
N PRO A 354 79.22 19.36 18.46
CA PRO A 354 78.35 18.53 19.28
C PRO A 354 77.16 19.35 19.80
N VAL A 355 76.21 19.65 18.92
CA VAL A 355 74.95 20.33 19.30
C VAL A 355 73.78 19.38 19.04
N PRO A 356 72.91 19.11 20.03
CA PRO A 356 71.71 18.30 19.83
C PRO A 356 70.79 18.90 18.76
N LYS A 357 70.52 18.16 17.68
CA LYS A 357 69.52 18.58 16.67
C LYS A 357 68.11 18.16 17.12
N HIS A 358 67.14 19.04 16.92
CA HIS A 358 65.73 18.78 17.20
C HIS A 358 65.26 17.56 16.39
N TYR A 359 64.40 16.73 17.00
CA TYR A 359 63.87 15.49 16.43
C TYR A 359 63.50 15.68 14.95
N GLY A 360 64.25 15.05 14.04
CA GLY A 360 64.03 15.15 12.60
C GLY A 360 62.73 14.44 12.18
N ALA A 361 62.84 13.39 11.37
CA ALA A 361 61.67 12.60 10.93
C ALA A 361 60.90 11.90 12.07
N LEU A 362 61.41 11.92 13.31
CA LEU A 362 60.83 11.34 14.52
C LEU A 362 60.32 12.41 15.50
N ALA A 363 59.85 13.55 15.00
CA ALA A 363 59.24 14.58 15.84
C ALA A 363 58.02 14.04 16.61
N PRO A 364 57.80 14.44 17.88
CA PRO A 364 56.59 14.08 18.60
C PRO A 364 55.36 14.52 17.78
N PHE A 365 54.44 13.57 17.57
CA PHE A 365 53.26 13.74 16.72
C PHE A 365 52.47 14.99 17.11
N LYS A 366 52.39 15.96 16.20
CA LYS A 366 51.49 17.11 16.33
C LYS A 366 50.18 16.74 15.61
N PRO A 367 49.05 16.59 16.31
CA PRO A 367 47.78 16.29 15.67
C PRO A 367 47.46 17.38 14.63
N THR A 368 47.14 16.97 13.41
CA THR A 368 46.71 17.88 12.35
C THR A 368 45.42 18.59 12.76
N GLU A 369 45.32 19.89 12.48
CA GLU A 369 44.09 20.65 12.76
C GLU A 369 42.91 20.04 12.00
N PRO A 370 41.74 19.89 12.64
CA PRO A 370 40.59 19.24 12.04
C PRO A 370 40.10 20.03 10.82
N GLY A 371 40.20 19.44 9.63
CA GLY A 371 39.72 20.04 8.37
C GLY A 371 38.21 20.27 8.35
N ALA A 372 37.75 21.18 7.49
CA ALA A 372 36.35 21.66 7.42
C ALA A 372 35.28 20.56 7.22
N ASN A 373 35.67 19.35 6.82
CA ASN A 373 34.78 18.18 6.62
C ASN A 373 34.37 17.47 7.92
N ILE A 374 34.91 17.85 9.09
CA ILE A 374 34.56 17.23 10.39
C ILE A 374 33.19 17.71 10.94
N ARG A 375 32.51 18.64 10.27
CA ARG A 375 31.18 19.16 10.68
C ARG A 375 30.08 18.08 10.76
N HIS A 376 30.29 16.90 10.16
CA HIS A 376 29.30 15.81 10.17
C HIS A 376 29.60 14.65 11.14
N ILE A 377 30.73 14.69 11.87
CA ILE A 377 31.06 13.64 12.86
C ILE A 377 30.52 14.04 14.24
N ARG A 378 29.39 13.46 14.65
CA ARG A 378 28.85 13.60 16.02
C ARG A 378 29.51 12.56 16.94
N LYS A 379 30.14 13.01 18.03
CA LYS A 379 30.70 12.10 19.05
C LYS A 379 29.57 11.28 19.69
N PRO A 380 29.74 9.94 19.88
CA PRO A 380 28.74 9.12 20.55
C PRO A 380 28.57 9.59 22.00
N LYS A 381 27.32 9.74 22.46
CA LYS A 381 27.01 10.00 23.87
C LYS A 381 27.18 8.69 24.64
N TYR A 382 28.19 8.60 25.50
CA TYR A 382 28.34 7.49 26.43
C TYR A 382 27.16 7.51 27.42
N LYS A 383 26.46 6.38 27.56
CA LYS A 383 25.47 6.21 28.62
C LYS A 383 26.19 6.16 29.97
N PRO A 384 25.68 6.79 31.03
CA PRO A 384 26.26 6.66 32.36
C PRO A 384 26.23 5.18 32.75
N ILE A 385 27.38 4.69 33.20
CA ILE A 385 27.50 3.37 33.81
C ILE A 385 26.81 3.50 35.17
N GLU A 386 25.69 2.79 35.35
CA GLU A 386 25.08 2.61 36.66
C GLU A 386 26.09 1.84 37.52
N ILE A 387 26.56 2.48 38.62
CA ILE A 387 27.38 1.84 39.65
C ILE A 387 26.46 1.23 40.69
#